data_AF-A0AAD2UH13-F1
#
_entry.id   AF-A0AAD2UH13-F1
#
_cell.length_a   1.000
_cell.length_b   1.000
_cell.length_c   1.000
_cell.angle_alpha   90.00
_cell.angle_beta   90.00
_cell.angle_gamma   90.00
#
_symmetry.space_group_name_H-M   'P 1'
#
loop_
_entity.id
_entity.type
_entity.pdbx_description
1 polymer ?
#
loop_
_entity_poly.entity_id
_entity_poly.type
_entity_poly.pdbx_seq_one_letter_code
_entity_poly.pdbx_strand_id
1 'polypeptide(L)'
;MSARSRALIPLSAEQQAAMQAVAVTEQRRRQGRTLSAWPYASAFFRCLNGSRRISLTDLRFFAPALTKEEFHGNRLLWLAAVDKLIESFGEVCVLPLPSDAGHRLFPSVPFREGER
;
A
#
# COMPACT_ATOMS: atom_id res chain seq x y z
N MET A 1 16.96 -11.06 -33.30
CA MET A 1 16.35 -10.08 -32.37
C MET A 1 15.63 -10.87 -31.29
N SER A 2 16.24 -11.04 -30.12
CA SER A 2 15.66 -11.80 -29.01
C SER A 2 14.51 -10.99 -28.40
N ALA A 3 13.27 -11.45 -28.61
CA ALA A 3 12.14 -10.97 -27.84
C ALA A 3 12.40 -11.40 -26.39
N ARG A 4 12.88 -10.47 -25.57
CA ARG A 4 12.90 -10.62 -24.11
C ARG A 4 11.47 -10.89 -23.68
N SER A 5 11.16 -12.15 -23.43
CA SER A 5 9.95 -12.59 -22.77
C SER A 5 9.88 -11.91 -21.40
N ARG A 6 9.26 -10.72 -21.34
CA ARG A 6 8.76 -10.14 -20.10
C ARG A 6 7.67 -11.09 -19.64
N ALA A 7 8.03 -12.09 -18.87
CA ALA A 7 7.06 -12.91 -18.15
C ALA A 7 6.18 -11.92 -17.39
N LEU A 8 4.94 -11.75 -17.84
CA LEU A 8 3.88 -11.11 -17.09
C LEU A 8 3.62 -12.05 -15.92
N ILE A 9 4.46 -11.98 -14.90
CA ILE A 9 4.18 -12.63 -13.62
C ILE A 9 2.80 -12.08 -13.24
N PRO A 10 1.77 -12.93 -13.08
CA PRO A 10 0.48 -12.47 -12.63
C PRO A 10 0.71 -11.76 -11.30
N LEU A 11 0.52 -10.43 -11.31
CA LEU A 11 0.61 -9.61 -10.11
C LEU A 11 -0.33 -10.24 -9.08
N SER A 12 0.15 -10.42 -7.84
CA SER A 12 -0.70 -10.94 -6.78
C SER A 12 -1.90 -9.99 -6.56
N ALA A 13 -2.98 -10.47 -5.94
CA ALA A 13 -4.17 -9.66 -5.70
C ALA A 13 -3.85 -8.35 -4.96
N GLU A 14 -2.86 -8.39 -4.07
CA GLU A 14 -2.34 -7.25 -3.32
C GLU A 14 -1.59 -6.25 -4.20
N GLN A 15 -0.72 -6.74 -5.09
CA GLN A 15 0.00 -5.90 -6.04
C GLN A 15 -0.97 -5.22 -7.02
N GLN A 16 -1.97 -5.96 -7.50
CA GLN A 16 -3.04 -5.42 -8.33
C GLN A 16 -3.86 -4.36 -7.57
N ALA A 17 -4.23 -4.64 -6.32
CA ALA A 17 -4.96 -3.70 -5.47
C ALA A 17 -4.16 -2.42 -5.21
N ALA A 18 -2.85 -2.52 -4.99
CA ALA A 18 -1.97 -1.36 -4.80
C ALA A 18 -1.91 -0.49 -6.06
N MET A 19 -1.72 -1.11 -7.24
CA MET A 19 -1.71 -0.39 -8.52
C MET A 19 -3.07 0.27 -8.83
N GLN A 20 -4.18 -0.43 -8.58
CA GLN A 20 -5.52 0.13 -8.76
C GLN A 20 -5.80 1.27 -7.79
N ALA A 21 -5.36 1.16 -6.54
CA ALA A 21 -5.56 2.18 -5.53
C ALA A 21 -4.91 3.51 -5.92
N VAL A 22 -3.67 3.46 -6.41
CA VAL A 22 -2.99 4.62 -6.98
C VAL A 22 -3.81 5.19 -8.13
N ALA A 23 -4.14 4.37 -9.14
CA ALA A 23 -4.82 4.84 -10.34
C ALA A 23 -6.18 5.51 -10.04
N VAL A 24 -6.98 4.92 -9.15
CA VAL A 24 -8.28 5.47 -8.75
C VAL A 24 -8.11 6.75 -7.94
N THR A 25 -7.12 6.80 -7.04
CA THR A 25 -6.88 7.98 -6.19
C THR A 25 -6.39 9.17 -7.01
N GLU A 26 -5.42 8.94 -7.90
CA GLU A 26 -4.88 9.94 -8.81
C GLU A 26 -5.94 10.46 -9.78
N GLN A 27 -6.77 9.57 -10.33
CA GLN A 27 -7.87 9.99 -11.19
C GLN A 27 -8.87 10.90 -10.45
N ARG A 28 -9.22 10.57 -9.20
CA ARG A 28 -10.11 11.43 -8.39
C ARG A 28 -9.47 12.77 -8.07
N ARG A 29 -8.15 12.78 -7.79
CA ARG A 29 -7.38 13.99 -7.54
C ARG A 29 -7.39 14.91 -8.77
N ARG A 30 -7.15 14.36 -9.95
CA ARG A 30 -7.20 15.09 -11.23
C ARG A 30 -8.59 15.66 -11.54
N GLN A 31 -9.64 14.97 -11.13
CA GLN A 31 -11.02 15.43 -11.25
C GLN A 31 -11.42 16.48 -10.19
N GLY A 32 -10.51 16.90 -9.31
CA GLY A 32 -10.79 17.86 -8.24
C GLY A 32 -11.77 17.35 -7.19
N ARG A 33 -11.92 16.02 -7.04
CA ARG A 33 -12.83 15.43 -6.04
C ARG A 33 -12.20 15.48 -4.65
N THR A 34 -13.04 15.67 -3.65
CA THR A 34 -12.62 15.55 -2.24
C THR A 34 -12.10 14.13 -1.96
N LEU A 35 -10.89 14.06 -1.42
CA LEU A 35 -10.23 12.83 -1.01
C LEU A 35 -10.44 12.58 0.48
N SER A 36 -10.36 11.32 0.93
CA SER A 36 -10.34 11.02 2.37
C SER A 36 -9.01 11.44 2.99
N ALA A 37 -8.92 11.44 4.32
CA ALA A 37 -7.68 11.76 5.03
C ALA A 37 -6.50 10.85 4.66
N TRP A 38 -6.78 9.59 4.30
CA TRP A 38 -5.80 8.58 3.88
C TRP A 38 -6.27 7.94 2.58
N PRO A 39 -6.19 8.65 1.45
CA PRO A 39 -6.89 8.28 0.23
C PRO A 39 -6.31 7.04 -0.45
N TYR A 40 -5.00 6.87 -0.45
CA TYR A 40 -4.34 5.71 -1.02
C TYR A 40 -4.54 4.47 -0.16
N ALA A 41 -4.40 4.58 1.16
CA ALA A 41 -4.67 3.48 2.08
C ALA A 41 -6.14 3.03 1.98
N SER A 42 -7.07 3.99 1.98
CA SER A 42 -8.50 3.69 1.85
C SER A 42 -8.82 3.01 0.52
N ALA A 43 -8.21 3.46 -0.58
CA ALA A 43 -8.39 2.87 -1.90
C ALA A 43 -7.77 1.46 -1.99
N PHE A 44 -6.59 1.26 -1.37
CA PHE A 44 -5.90 -0.03 -1.35
C PHE A 44 -6.73 -1.12 -0.69
N PHE A 45 -7.14 -0.92 0.55
CA PHE A 45 -7.95 -1.93 1.24
C PHE A 45 -9.30 -2.13 0.55
N ARG A 46 -9.89 -1.05 0.01
CA ARG A 46 -11.11 -1.17 -0.80
C ARG A 46 -10.91 -2.05 -2.04
N CYS A 47 -9.79 -1.93 -2.74
CA CYS A 47 -9.45 -2.78 -3.88
C CYS A 47 -9.12 -4.22 -3.45
N LEU A 48 -8.48 -4.40 -2.28
CA LEU A 48 -8.02 -5.70 -1.80
C LEU A 48 -9.14 -6.56 -1.21
N ASN A 49 -9.98 -5.98 -0.35
CA ASN A 49 -10.97 -6.74 0.43
C ASN A 49 -12.40 -6.15 0.33
N GLY A 50 -12.61 -5.09 -0.46
CA GLY A 50 -13.90 -4.41 -0.62
C GLY A 50 -14.31 -3.52 0.56
N SER A 51 -13.53 -3.47 1.64
CA SER A 51 -13.84 -2.73 2.86
C SER A 51 -13.61 -1.24 2.70
N ARG A 52 -14.51 -0.46 3.29
CA ARG A 52 -14.34 0.99 3.48
C ARG A 52 -13.58 1.32 4.78
N ARG A 53 -13.45 0.35 5.69
CA ARG A 53 -12.81 0.52 7.00
C ARG A 53 -11.61 -0.39 7.09
N ILE A 54 -10.48 0.19 7.44
CA ILE A 54 -9.22 -0.52 7.62
C ILE A 54 -9.23 -1.15 9.01
N SER A 55 -9.21 -2.49 9.03
CA SER A 55 -9.26 -3.32 10.23
C SER A 55 -7.86 -3.75 10.68
N LEU A 56 -7.76 -4.27 11.91
CA LEU A 56 -6.54 -4.89 12.40
C LEU A 56 -6.10 -6.04 11.49
N THR A 57 -7.03 -6.90 11.06
CA THR A 57 -6.75 -8.04 10.18
C THR A 57 -6.08 -7.60 8.88
N ASP A 58 -6.51 -6.46 8.34
CA ASP A 58 -5.94 -5.92 7.12
C ASP A 58 -4.50 -5.44 7.31
N LEU A 59 -4.18 -4.85 8.47
CA LEU A 59 -2.82 -4.43 8.78
C LEU A 59 -1.90 -5.59 9.16
N ARG A 60 -2.47 -6.70 9.65
CA ARG A 60 -1.72 -7.93 9.92
C ARG A 60 -1.15 -8.56 8.64
N PHE A 61 -1.63 -8.16 7.47
CA PHE A 61 -0.95 -8.44 6.20
C PHE A 61 0.50 -7.95 6.20
N PHE A 62 0.74 -6.74 6.70
CA PHE A 62 2.10 -6.16 6.78
C PHE A 62 2.82 -6.61 8.05
N ALA A 63 2.13 -6.62 9.18
CA ALA A 63 2.69 -6.97 10.48
C ALA A 63 1.88 -8.10 11.14
N PRO A 64 2.19 -9.38 10.87
CA PRO A 64 1.41 -10.52 11.39
C PRO A 64 1.31 -10.56 12.93
N ALA A 65 2.35 -10.04 13.60
CA ALA A 65 2.46 -9.94 15.05
C ALA A 65 1.73 -8.72 15.67
N LEU A 66 1.11 -7.85 14.86
CA LEU A 66 0.43 -6.65 15.34
C LEU A 66 -0.69 -7.00 16.32
N THR A 67 -0.59 -6.48 17.53
CA THR A 67 -1.60 -6.66 18.59
C THR A 67 -2.72 -5.62 18.49
N LYS A 68 -3.85 -5.88 19.16
CA LYS A 68 -4.99 -4.96 19.18
C LYS A 68 -4.64 -3.67 19.94
N GLU A 69 -3.84 -3.80 20.98
CA GLU A 69 -3.35 -2.73 21.85
C GLU A 69 -2.48 -1.75 21.05
N GLU A 70 -1.48 -2.27 20.32
CA GLU A 70 -0.62 -1.47 19.44
C GLU A 70 -1.42 -0.81 18.31
N PHE A 71 -2.38 -1.52 17.74
CA PHE A 71 -3.25 -0.96 16.70
C PHE A 71 -4.12 0.17 17.21
N HIS A 72 -4.74 0.04 18.39
CA HIS A 72 -5.60 1.09 18.95
C HIS A 72 -4.79 2.33 19.35
N GLY A 73 -3.59 2.15 19.91
CA GLY A 73 -2.71 3.26 20.28
C GLY A 73 -2.12 4.00 19.08
N ASN A 74 -1.80 3.27 18.00
CA ASN A 74 -1.06 3.82 16.84
C ASN A 74 -1.85 3.79 15.53
N ARG A 75 -3.19 3.71 15.59
CA ARG A 75 -4.04 3.53 14.40
C ARG A 75 -3.73 4.55 13.31
N LEU A 76 -3.63 5.83 13.68
CA LEU A 76 -3.36 6.90 12.72
C LEU A 76 -1.97 6.78 12.08
N LEU A 77 -0.96 6.37 12.84
CA LEU A 77 0.40 6.14 12.31
C LEU A 77 0.42 4.98 11.32
N TRP A 78 -0.27 3.88 11.60
CA TRP A 78 -0.43 2.78 10.65
C TRP A 78 -1.08 3.22 9.35
N LEU A 79 -2.16 4.03 9.44
CA LEU A 79 -2.85 4.55 8.27
C LEU A 79 -1.98 5.48 7.46
N ALA A 80 -1.30 6.42 8.10
CA ALA A 80 -0.35 7.32 7.45
C ALA A 80 0.79 6.56 6.78
N ALA A 81 1.27 5.50 7.43
CA ALA A 81 2.36 4.69 6.91
C ALA A 81 1.96 3.93 5.65
N VAL A 82 0.79 3.27 5.66
CA VAL A 82 0.27 2.58 4.48
C VAL A 82 -0.06 3.58 3.38
N ASP A 83 -0.62 4.74 3.72
CA ASP A 83 -0.96 5.76 2.72
C ASP A 83 0.29 6.24 1.99
N LYS A 84 1.36 6.56 2.74
CA LYS A 84 2.65 6.97 2.18
C LYS A 84 3.32 5.88 1.36
N LEU A 85 3.22 4.63 1.80
CA LEU A 85 3.74 3.48 1.07
C LEU A 85 3.11 3.37 -0.32
N ILE A 86 1.79 3.45 -0.39
CA ILE A 86 1.05 3.31 -1.66
C ILE A 86 1.24 4.56 -2.52
N GLU A 87 1.21 5.77 -1.94
CA GLU A 87 1.48 7.03 -2.64
C GLU A 87 2.85 7.01 -3.34
N SER A 88 3.87 6.48 -2.66
CA SER A 88 5.24 6.41 -3.17
C SER A 88 5.53 5.18 -4.02
N PHE A 89 4.53 4.38 -4.39
CA PHE A 89 4.72 3.11 -5.11
C PHE A 89 5.71 2.18 -4.42
N GLY A 90 5.75 2.18 -3.08
CA GLY A 90 6.66 1.34 -2.30
C GLY A 90 8.07 1.90 -2.13
N GLU A 91 8.39 3.07 -2.67
CA GLU A 91 9.70 3.72 -2.48
C GLU A 91 9.92 4.18 -1.04
N VAL A 92 8.85 4.62 -0.36
CA VAL A 92 8.92 5.15 1.01
C VAL A 92 8.14 4.26 1.96
N CYS A 93 8.87 3.44 2.71
CA CYS A 93 8.33 2.76 3.88
C CYS A 93 8.57 3.64 5.11
N VAL A 94 7.54 3.95 5.91
CA VAL A 94 7.68 4.64 7.22
C VAL A 94 7.21 3.74 8.37
N LEU A 95 7.76 3.93 9.57
CA LEU A 95 7.32 3.17 10.74
C LEU A 95 5.82 3.42 10.98
N PRO A 96 5.06 2.41 11.40
CA PRO A 96 5.49 1.09 11.90
C PRO A 96 5.57 -0.02 10.84
N LEU A 97 5.51 0.29 9.53
CA LEU A 97 5.62 -0.74 8.49
C LEU A 97 7.03 -1.35 8.46
N PRO A 98 7.12 -2.67 8.20
CA PRO A 98 8.41 -3.31 7.99
C PRO A 98 9.04 -2.81 6.67
N SER A 99 10.36 -2.85 6.58
CA SER A 99 11.10 -2.34 5.41
C SER A 99 10.77 -3.11 4.13
N ASP A 100 10.42 -4.39 4.20
CA ASP A 100 10.07 -5.22 3.05
C ASP A 100 8.64 -4.97 2.51
N ALA A 101 7.81 -4.18 3.20
CA ALA A 101 6.42 -3.93 2.82
C ALA A 101 6.29 -3.34 1.41
N GLY A 102 7.19 -2.43 1.04
CA GLY A 102 7.21 -1.81 -0.29
C GLY A 102 7.50 -2.82 -1.39
N HIS A 103 8.53 -3.64 -1.21
CA HIS A 103 8.91 -4.67 -2.18
C HIS A 103 7.82 -5.73 -2.38
N ARG A 104 7.05 -6.05 -1.33
CA ARG A 104 5.94 -7.02 -1.41
C ARG A 104 4.82 -6.54 -2.34
N LEU A 105 4.49 -5.25 -2.29
CA LEU A 105 3.42 -4.64 -3.10
C LEU A 105 3.89 -4.12 -4.46
N PHE A 106 5.14 -3.69 -4.55
CA PHE A 106 5.72 -3.09 -5.75
C PHE A 106 7.08 -3.72 -6.06
N PRO A 107 7.11 -4.99 -6.52
CA PRO A 107 8.36 -5.71 -6.76
C PRO A 107 9.21 -5.11 -7.90
N SER A 108 8.60 -4.30 -8.76
CA SER A 108 9.27 -3.61 -9.87
C SER A 108 10.02 -2.36 -9.44
N VAL A 109 9.79 -1.87 -8.22
CA VAL A 109 10.46 -0.68 -7.68
C VAL A 109 11.72 -1.17 -6.97
N PRO A 110 12.92 -0.70 -7.36
CA PRO A 110 14.14 -1.07 -6.67
C PRO A 110 14.00 -0.64 -5.22
N PHE A 111 14.06 -1.59 -4.30
CA PHE A 111 14.10 -1.31 -2.88
C PHE A 111 15.27 -0.37 -2.61
N ARG A 112 14.98 0.91 -2.38
CA ARG A 112 15.94 1.88 -1.91
C ARG A 112 15.80 1.89 -0.41
N GLU A 113 16.72 1.22 0.25
CA GLU A 113 16.97 1.35 1.68
C GLU A 113 17.52 2.76 1.93
N GLY A 114 16.66 3.76 1.75
CA GLY A 114 16.98 5.16 1.96
C GLY A 114 17.04 5.39 3.47
N GLU A 115 18.27 5.46 3.97
CA GLU A 115 18.72 6.11 5.21
C GLU A 115 17.56 6.53 6.13
N ARG A 116 17.20 5.64 7.05
CA ARG A 116 16.31 5.95 8.18
C ARG A 116 17.16 6.21 9.42
#